data_AF-A0A9D1SM69-F1
#
_entry.id   AF-A0A9D1SM69-F1
#
_cell.length_a   1.000
_cell.length_b   1.000
_cell.length_c   1.000
_cell.angle_alpha   90.00
_cell.angle_beta   90.00
_cell.angle_gamma   90.00
#
_symmetry.space_group_name_H-M   'P 1'
#
loop_
_entity.id
_entity.type
_entity.pdbx_description
1 polymer ?
#
loop_
_entity_poly.entity_id
_entity_poly.type
_entity_poly.pdbx_seq_one_letter_code
_entity_poly.pdbx_strand_id
1 'polypeptide(L)' 'MTINTDLLLLVTKYILGVIIAVAIILAPAWLARQTKKSKQDMILVRLGSWILAWTGIGWLWSLFWSSKK' A
#
# COMPACT_ATOMS: atom_id res chain seq x y z
N MET A 1 19.46 6.63 34.08
CA MET A 1 19.27 6.27 32.66
C MET A 1 18.42 7.35 32.02
N THR A 2 19.04 8.33 31.36
CA THR A 2 18.34 9.39 30.65
C THR A 2 17.75 8.81 29.37
N ILE A 3 16.42 8.73 29.30
CA ILE A 3 15.74 8.34 28.07
C ILE A 3 15.93 9.49 27.08
N ASN A 4 16.62 9.22 25.98
CA ASN A 4 16.79 10.17 24.89
C ASN A 4 15.46 10.30 24.14
N THR A 5 14.66 11.28 24.54
CA THR A 5 13.32 11.54 23.99
C THR A 5 13.35 11.86 22.50
N ASP A 6 14.42 12.49 22.03
CA ASP A 6 14.61 12.85 20.61
C ASP A 6 14.79 11.61 19.75
N LEU A 7 15.60 10.65 20.24
CA LEU A 7 15.76 9.35 19.58
C LEU A 7 14.44 8.57 19.54
N LEU A 8 13.68 8.60 20.63
CA LEU A 8 12.41 7.88 20.73
C LEU A 8 11.34 8.44 19.77
N LEU A 9 11.24 9.78 19.66
CA LEU A 9 10.38 10.45 18.69
C LEU A 9 10.81 10.16 17.25
N LEU A 10 12.11 10.18 16.97
CA LEU A 10 12.66 9.89 15.65
C LEU A 10 12.30 8.47 15.19
N VAL A 11 12.53 7.47 16.05
CA VAL A 11 12.21 6.06 15.76
C VAL A 11 10.70 5.90 15.54
N THR A 12 9.88 6.49 16.39
CA THR A 12 8.41 6.44 16.27
C THR A 12 7.93 7.02 14.94
N LYS A 13 8.47 8.16 14.52
CA LYS A 13 8.16 8.78 13.22
C LYS A 13 8.47 7.83 12.06
N TYR A 14 9.62 7.16 12.06
CA TYR A 14 9.98 6.23 11.00
C TYR A 14 9.10 4.98 11.00
N ILE A 15 8.80 4.41 12.17
CA ILE A 15 7.88 3.26 12.28
C ILE A 15 6.50 3.63 11.71
N LEU A 16 5.95 4.77 12.11
CA LEU A 16 4.66 5.26 11.59
C LEU A 16 4.72 5.49 10.07
N GLY A 17 5.80 6.07 9.57
CA GLY A 17 6.01 6.28 8.14
C GLY A 17 6.00 4.97 7.35
N VAL A 18 6.69 3.93 7.87
CA VAL A 18 6.69 2.60 7.25
C VAL A 18 5.31 1.97 7.26
N ILE A 19 4.57 2.06 8.36
CA ILE A 19 3.20 1.54 8.48
C ILE A 19 2.29 2.20 7.43
N ILE A 20 2.35 3.53 7.32
CA ILE A 20 1.56 4.29 6.34
C ILE A 20 1.95 3.89 4.91
N ALA A 21 3.24 3.79 4.61
CA ALA A 21 3.71 3.40 3.28
C ALA A 21 3.21 1.99 2.89
N VAL A 22 3.30 1.03 3.81
CA VAL A 22 2.79 -0.33 3.59
C VAL A 22 1.27 -0.32 3.36
N ALA A 23 0.53 0.47 4.16
CA ALA A 23 -0.92 0.59 4.00
C ALA A 23 -1.30 1.15 2.61
N ILE A 24 -0.59 2.18 2.13
CA ILE A 24 -0.80 2.77 0.80
C ILE A 24 -0.52 1.74 -0.29
N ILE A 25 0.62 1.05 -0.24
CA ILE A 25 1.00 0.05 -1.26
C ILE A 25 -0.01 -1.09 -1.35
N LEU A 26 -0.56 -1.52 -0.21
CA LEU A 26 -1.55 -2.62 -0.14
C LEU A 26 -2.99 -2.18 -0.45
N ALA A 27 -3.28 -0.88 -0.47
CA ALA A 27 -4.63 -0.37 -0.66
C ALA A 27 -5.37 -0.93 -1.91
N PRO A 28 -4.76 -0.98 -3.11
CA PRO A 28 -5.42 -1.55 -4.30
C PRO A 28 -5.78 -3.03 -4.15
N ALA A 29 -4.89 -3.82 -3.53
CA ALA A 29 -5.12 -5.24 -3.32
C ALA A 29 -6.23 -5.49 -2.29
N TRP A 30 -6.31 -4.66 -1.25
CA TRP A 30 -7.39 -4.70 -0.28
C TRP A 30 -8.73 -4.29 -0.91
N LEU A 31 -8.75 -3.22 -1.70
CA LEU A 31 -9.94 -2.75 -2.45
C LEU A 31 -10.46 -3.83 -3.40
N ALA A 32 -9.60 -4.50 -4.18
CA ALA A 32 -10.01 -5.56 -5.09
C ALA A 32 -10.69 -6.75 -4.37
N ARG A 33 -10.30 -6.99 -3.11
CA ARG A 33 -10.96 -7.99 -2.25
C ARG A 33 -12.35 -7.52 -1.82
N GLN A 34 -12.50 -6.25 -1.44
CA GLN A 34 -13.78 -5.68 -1.03
C GLN A 34 -14.78 -5.60 -2.18
N THR A 35 -14.31 -5.31 -3.39
CA THR A 35 -15.16 -5.25 -4.60
C THR A 35 -15.52 -6.63 -5.17
N LYS A 36 -15.12 -7.73 -4.51
CA LYS A 36 -15.38 -9.11 -4.92
C LYS A 36 -14.98 -9.40 -6.38
N LYS A 37 -13.85 -8.84 -6.82
CA LYS A 37 -13.30 -9.06 -8.16
C LYS A 37 -13.05 -10.53 -8.45
N SER A 38 -13.15 -10.90 -9.72
CA SER A 38 -12.80 -12.25 -10.19
C SER A 38 -11.35 -12.58 -9.84
N LYS A 39 -11.01 -13.87 -9.72
CA LYS A 39 -9.63 -14.29 -9.39
C LYS A 39 -8.59 -13.74 -10.38
N GLN A 40 -8.96 -13.63 -11.66
CA GLN A 40 -8.09 -13.11 -12.71
C GLN A 40 -7.83 -11.61 -12.54
N ASP A 41 -8.89 -10.83 -12.27
CA ASP A 41 -8.77 -9.38 -12.03
C ASP A 41 -7.95 -9.10 -10.76
N MET A 42 -8.11 -9.93 -9.73
CA MET A 42 -7.35 -9.80 -8.49
C MET A 42 -5.85 -10.03 -8.71
N ILE A 43 -5.48 -10.95 -9.60
CA ILE A 43 -4.08 -11.20 -9.98
C ILE A 43 -3.54 -10.02 -10.78
N LEU A 44 -4.32 -9.46 -11.72
CA LEU A 44 -3.91 -8.28 -12.50
C LEU A 44 -3.66 -7.06 -11.61
N VAL A 45 -4.53 -6.80 -10.63
CA VAL A 45 -4.35 -5.70 -9.67
C VAL A 45 -3.08 -5.92 -8.83
N ARG A 46 -2.81 -7.17 -8.39
CA ARG A 46 -1.60 -7.49 -7.62
C ARG A 46 -0.33 -7.34 -8.45
N LEU A 47 -0.31 -7.87 -9.67
CA LEU A 47 0.85 -7.77 -10.58
C LEU A 47 1.09 -6.32 -11.00
N GLY A 48 0.04 -5.58 -11.35
CA GLY A 48 0.14 -4.16 -11.69
C GLY A 48 0.65 -3.30 -10.53
N SER A 49 0.18 -3.59 -9.31
CA SER A 49 0.72 -2.95 -8.11
C SER A 49 2.17 -3.37 -7.87
N TRP A 50 2.54 -4.65 -7.91
CA TRP A 50 3.92 -5.06 -7.58
C TRP A 50 4.96 -4.64 -8.61
N ILE A 51 4.66 -4.74 -9.91
CA ILE A 51 5.62 -4.48 -10.98
C ILE A 51 5.76 -2.98 -11.24
N LEU A 52 4.68 -2.21 -11.07
CA LEU A 52 4.63 -0.81 -11.48
C LEU A 52 4.28 0.17 -10.34
N ALA A 53 4.07 -0.26 -9.08
CA ALA A 53 3.80 0.69 -7.98
C ALA A 53 4.97 1.65 -7.72
N TRP A 54 6.22 1.24 -7.99
CA TRP A 54 7.38 2.11 -7.83
C TRP A 54 7.35 3.32 -8.79
N THR A 55 6.62 3.22 -9.91
CA THR A 55 6.41 4.33 -10.85
C THR A 55 5.24 5.24 -10.45
N GLY A 56 4.46 4.88 -9.43
CA GLY A 56 3.20 5.53 -9.04
C GLY A 56 2.04 5.27 -10.02
N ILE A 57 2.30 5.23 -11.33
CA ILE A 57 1.30 5.00 -12.37
C ILE A 57 0.68 3.60 -12.24
N GLY A 58 1.50 2.57 -12.00
CA GLY A 58 1.01 1.22 -11.76
C GLY A 58 0.11 1.11 -10.53
N TRP A 59 0.45 1.87 -9.49
CA TRP A 59 -0.37 1.94 -8.29
C TRP A 59 -1.72 2.58 -8.59
N LEU A 60 -1.76 3.74 -9.27
CA LEU A 60 -3.00 4.41 -9.66
C LEU A 60 -3.87 3.56 -10.58
N TRP A 61 -3.27 2.88 -11.57
CA TRP A 61 -3.96 1.95 -12.44
C TRP A 61 -4.59 0.79 -11.66
N SER A 62 -3.80 0.18 -10.77
CA SER A 62 -4.28 -0.91 -9.92
C SER A 62 -5.41 -0.47 -9.00
N LEU A 63 -5.35 0.77 -8.48
CA LEU A 63 -6.38 1.36 -7.64
C LEU A 63 -7.68 1.58 -8.44
N PHE A 64 -7.58 2.19 -9.63
CA PHE A 64 -8.71 2.40 -10.54
C PHE A 64 -9.41 1.07 -10.87
N TRP A 65 -8.65 0.06 -11.29
CA TRP A 65 -9.20 -1.27 -11.60
C TRP A 65 -9.79 -1.99 -10.39
N SER A 66 -9.18 -1.81 -9.21
CA SER A 66 -9.68 -2.39 -7.97
C SER A 66 -11.01 -1.75 -7.52
N SER A 67 -11.23 -0.47 -7.82
CA SER A 67 -12.42 0.30 -7.45
C SER A 67 -13.61 0.12 -8.39
N LYS A 68 -13.35 -0.21 -9.66
CA LYS A 68 -14.40 -0.42 -10.66
C LYS A 68 -15.09 -1.75 -10.37
N LYS A 69 -16.41 -1.78 -10.18
CA LYS A 69 -17.16 -3.05 -10.05
C LYS A 69 -17.03 -3.86 -11.34
#